data_AF-H0G4I3-F1
#
_entry.id   AF-H0G4I3-F1
#
_cell.length_a   1.000
_cell.length_b   1.000
_cell.length_c   1.000
_cell.angle_alpha   90.00
_cell.angle_beta   90.00
_cell.angle_gamma   90.00
#
_symmetry.space_group_name_H-M   'P 1'
#
loop_
_entity.id
_entity.type
_entity.pdbx_description
1 polymer ?
#
loop_
_entity_poly.entity_id
_entity_poly.type
_entity_poly.pdbx_seq_one_letter_code
_entity_poly.pdbx_strand_id
1 'polypeptide(L)' 'MIDFSRARERMITSHLSRRGIRDRHVVEAMGVVPREAFVDPGFEEFAYEDSALSISHGQTISQP' A
#
# COMPACT_ATOMS: atom_id res chain seq x y z
N MET A 1 6.42 -16.13 -5.82
CA MET A 1 6.14 -14.80 -6.40
C MET A 1 5.01 -14.21 -5.60
N ILE A 2 5.12 -12.94 -5.20
CA ILE A 2 4.15 -12.30 -4.32
C ILE A 2 2.89 -11.94 -5.11
N ASP A 3 1.72 -12.21 -4.52
CA ASP A 3 0.44 -11.82 -5.09
C ASP A 3 0.06 -10.42 -4.57
N PHE A 4 0.46 -9.39 -5.32
CA PHE A 4 0.18 -8.00 -4.97
C PHE A 4 -1.31 -7.66 -5.02
N SER A 5 -2.09 -8.35 -5.85
CA SER A 5 -3.55 -8.13 -5.92
C SER A 5 -4.18 -8.51 -4.58
N ARG A 6 -3.82 -9.67 -4.05
CA ARG A 6 -4.29 -10.14 -2.74
C ARG A 6 -3.79 -9.27 -1.58
N ALA A 7 -2.53 -8.82 -1.63
CA ALA A 7 -1.96 -7.93 -0.61
C ALA A 7 -2.68 -6.57 -0.58
N ARG A 8 -2.99 -6.01 -1.75
CA ARG A 8 -3.73 -4.75 -1.90
C ARG A 8 -5.17 -4.87 -1.41
N GLU A 9 -5.87 -5.95 -1.76
CA GLU A 9 -7.23 -6.21 -1.26
C GLU A 9 -7.25 -6.33 0.27
N ARG A 10 -6.26 -7.01 0.85
CA ARG A 10 -6.11 -7.10 2.31
C ARG A 10 -5.91 -5.71 2.93
N MET A 11 -5.05 -4.86 2.36
CA MET A 11 -4.82 -3.50 2.84
C MET A 11 -6.11 -2.66 2.83
N ILE A 12 -6.92 -2.76 1.77
CA ILE A 12 -8.20 -2.04 1.68
C ILE A 12 -9.19 -2.52 2.75
N THR A 13 -9.39 -3.83 2.84
CA THR A 13 -10.40 -4.45 3.72
C THR A 13 -10.00 -4.40 5.19
N SER A 14 -8.71 -4.48 5.49
CA SER A 14 -8.19 -4.61 6.86
C SER A 14 -7.66 -3.30 7.43
N HIS A 15 -7.05 -2.43 6.61
CA HIS A 15 -6.40 -1.20 7.09
C HIS A 15 -7.26 0.03 6.80
N LEU A 16 -7.53 0.33 5.52
CA LEU A 16 -8.27 1.54 5.13
C LEU A 16 -9.68 1.58 5.73
N SER A 17 -10.39 0.45 5.65
CA SER A 17 -11.75 0.31 6.19
C SER A 17 -11.82 0.58 7.69
N ARG A 18 -10.81 0.13 8.46
CA ARG A 18 -10.71 0.36 9.92
C ARG A 18 -10.38 1.80 10.27
N ARG A 19 -9.69 2.52 9.38
CA ARG A 19 -9.39 3.96 9.50
C ARG A 19 -10.56 4.85 9.08
N GLY A 20 -11.68 4.26 8.65
CA GLY A 20 -12.85 4.99 8.21
C GLY A 20 -12.74 5.59 6.81
N ILE A 21 -11.72 5.19 6.03
CA ILE A 21 -11.59 5.58 4.63
C ILE A 21 -12.61 4.79 3.83
N ARG A 22 -13.74 5.45 3.53
CA ARG A 22 -14.92 4.86 2.86
C ARG A 22 -15.29 5.56 1.56
N ASP A 23 -14.59 6.64 1.23
CA ASP A 23 -14.82 7.32 -0.03
C ASP A 23 -14.52 6.35 -1.18
N ARG A 24 -15.52 6.12 -2.04
CA ARG A 24 -15.44 5.13 -3.11
C ARG A 24 -14.31 5.46 -4.08
N HIS A 25 -14.10 6.73 -4.40
CA HIS A 25 -13.05 7.15 -5.33
C HIS A 25 -11.67 6.91 -4.73
N VAL A 26 -11.50 7.13 -3.43
CA VAL A 26 -10.23 6.82 -2.72
C VAL A 26 -9.97 5.32 -2.69
N VAL A 27 -10.96 4.50 -2.31
CA VAL A 27 -10.81 3.04 -2.25
C VAL A 27 -10.48 2.46 -3.62
N GLU A 28 -11.15 2.94 -4.68
CA GLU A 28 -10.87 2.51 -6.05
C GLU A 28 -9.46 2.88 -6.49
N ALA A 29 -9.02 4.12 -6.24
CA ALA A 29 -7.66 4.57 -6.55
C ALA A 29 -6.60 3.70 -5.84
N MET A 30 -6.80 3.45 -4.54
CA MET A 30 -5.92 2.60 -3.74
C MET A 30 -5.93 1.12 -4.19
N GLY A 31 -6.98 0.70 -4.89
CA GLY A 31 -7.13 -0.62 -5.49
C GLY A 31 -6.44 -0.79 -6.85
N VAL A 32 -6.13 0.29 -7.56
CA VAL A 32 -5.57 0.22 -8.93
C VAL A 32 -4.12 0.70 -9.02
N VAL A 33 -3.69 1.65 -8.20
CA VAL A 33 -2.32 2.18 -8.23
C VAL A 33 -1.32 1.17 -7.63
N PRO A 34 -0.28 0.73 -8.38
CA PRO A 34 0.68 -0.25 -7.91
C PRO A 34 1.71 0.36 -6.97
N ARG A 35 1.38 0.42 -5.67
CA ARG A 35 2.26 0.96 -4.64
C ARG A 35 3.63 0.28 -4.58
N GLU A 36 3.71 -1.02 -4.90
CA GLU A 36 4.95 -1.79 -5.02
C GLU A 36 5.93 -1.23 -6.05
N ALA A 37 5.47 -0.43 -7.02
CA ALA A 37 6.33 0.22 -8.00
C ALA A 37 7.00 1.51 -7.46
N PHE A 38 6.64 1.95 -6.24
CA PHE A 38 7.12 3.20 -5.63
C PHE A 38 7.95 2.99 -4.36
N VAL A 39 8.27 1.73 -4.02
CA VAL A 39 9.17 1.39 -2.90
C VAL A 39 10.56 1.08 -3.42
N ASP A 40 11.57 1.20 -2.56
CA ASP A 40 12.93 0.79 -2.92
C ASP A 40 13.00 -0.74 -3.17
N PRO A 41 13.93 -1.21 -4.03
CA PRO A 41 14.09 -2.63 -4.31
C PRO A 41 14.33 -3.47 -3.05
N GLY A 42 13.62 -4.60 -2.94
CA GLY A 42 13.65 -5.48 -1.77
C GLY A 42 12.57 -5.19 -0.72
N PHE A 43 11.83 -4.08 -0.84
CA PHE A 43 10.70 -3.75 0.03
C PHE A 43 9.33 -4.07 -0.58
N GLU A 44 9.27 -4.61 -1.79
CA GLU A 44 8.02 -4.84 -2.52
C GLU A 44 7.06 -5.75 -1.73
N GLU A 45 7.60 -6.73 -1.00
CA GLU A 45 6.80 -7.64 -0.17
C GLU A 45 6.06 -6.94 0.98
N PHE A 46 6.56 -5.80 1.43
CA PHE A 46 6.00 -5.01 2.51
C PHE A 46 5.15 -3.84 2.02
N ALA A 47 5.05 -3.62 0.69
CA ALA A 47 4.45 -2.42 0.10
C ALA A 47 3.04 -2.10 0.60
N TYR A 48 2.27 -3.12 1.00
CA TYR A 48 0.88 -3.02 1.44
C TYR A 48 0.68 -3.23 2.95
N GLU A 49 1.77 -3.41 3.71
CA GLU A 49 1.69 -3.44 5.17
C GLU A 49 1.41 -2.04 5.71
N ASP A 50 0.79 -1.97 6.88
CA ASP A 50 0.39 -0.70 7.51
C ASP A 50 1.57 -0.03 8.23
N SER A 51 2.61 0.29 7.45
CA SER A 51 3.85 0.88 7.93
C SER A 51 4.45 1.82 6.89
N ALA A 52 5.22 2.81 7.37
CA ALA A 52 6.06 3.59 6.49
C ALA A 52 7.25 2.75 6.00
N LEU A 53 7.63 2.94 4.74
CA LEU A 53 8.77 2.24 4.14
C LEU A 53 9.80 3.25 3.67
N SER A 54 11.08 2.89 3.80
CA SER A 54 12.18 3.69 3.26
C SER A 54 12.09 3.78 1.75
N ILE A 55 12.40 4.98 1.25
CA ILE A 55 12.66 5.25 -0.15
C ILE A 55 13.99 6.00 -0.26
N SER A 56 14.49 6.11 -1.48
CA SER A 56 15.71 6.83 -1.83
C SER A 56 15.83 8.22 -1.16
N HIS A 57 17.07 8.67 -0.93
CA HIS A 57 17.42 9.94 -0.27
C HIS A 57 17.07 10.03 1.22
N GLY A 58 16.97 8.90 1.92
CA GLY A 58 16.69 8.87 3.36
C GLY A 58 15.24 9.27 3.71
N GLN A 59 14.36 9.26 2.72
CA GLN A 59 12.95 9.59 2.88
C GLN A 59 12.13 8.32 3.14
N THR A 60 10.86 8.51 3.46
CA THR A 60 9.90 7.41 3.57
C THR A 60 8.65 7.69 2.77
N ILE A 61 8.06 6.63 2.22
CA ILE A 61 6.67 6.66 1.79
C ILE A 61 5.79 6.32 2.99
N SER A 62 4.81 7.17 3.28
CA SER A 62 3.85 6.95 4.38
C SER A 62 3.08 5.65 4.17
N GLN A 63 2.64 5.03 5.26
CA GLN A 63 1.71 3.89 5.24
C GLN A 63 0.53 4.08 4.28
N PRO A 64 0.00 3.00 3.68
CA PRO A 64 -1.25 3.04 2.92
C PRO A 64 -2.43 3.58 3.75
#